data_AF-A0A1Q5GBA9-F1
#
_entry.id   AF-A0A1Q5GBA9-F1
#
_cell.length_a   1.000
_cell.length_b   1.000
_cell.length_c   1.000
_cell.angle_alpha   90.00
_cell.angle_beta   90.00
_cell.angle_gamma   90.00
#
_symmetry.space_group_name_H-M   'P 1'
#
loop_
_entity.id
_entity.type
_entity.pdbx_description
1 polymer ?
#
loop_
_entity_poly.entity_id
_entity_poly.type
_entity_poly.pdbx_seq_one_letter_code
_entity_poly.pdbx_strand_id
1 'polypeptide(L)'
;MGVTVTKTGGGRAEITWDPQTDDPQGHIAKLVETDRLAHVLEAIAGTRFQERGTTEAQALAAAYSTSEAARLLDRRSATQTVELHDQYKVGWKRIAEAVRGDATAQSSIRRKYEQGLRYLGRPDS
;
A
#
# COMPACT_ATOMS: atom_id res chain seq x y z
N MET A 1 13.26 -11.79 1.37
CA MET A 1 12.12 -12.70 1.16
C MET A 1 10.85 -11.86 1.15
N GLY A 2 9.86 -12.21 0.34
CA GLY A 2 8.69 -11.35 0.07
C GLY A 2 7.60 -12.08 -0.72
N VAL A 3 6.45 -11.43 -0.85
CA VAL A 3 5.27 -12.00 -1.53
C VAL A 3 5.56 -12.26 -3.01
N THR A 4 5.22 -13.47 -3.46
CA THR A 4 5.29 -13.85 -4.88
C THR A 4 3.90 -13.77 -5.50
N VAL A 5 3.80 -13.05 -6.63
CA VAL A 5 2.58 -12.97 -7.44
C VAL A 5 2.85 -13.57 -8.81
N THR A 6 2.27 -14.74 -9.08
CA THR A 6 2.42 -15.46 -10.34
C THR A 6 1.19 -15.23 -11.22
N LYS A 7 1.39 -14.69 -12.43
CA LYS A 7 0.31 -14.56 -13.42
C LYS A 7 0.03 -15.93 -14.02
N THR A 8 -1.15 -16.49 -13.76
CA THR A 8 -1.56 -17.81 -14.26
C THR A 8 -2.33 -17.75 -15.58
N GLY A 9 -2.63 -16.53 -16.07
CA GLY A 9 -3.32 -16.28 -17.33
C GLY A 9 -4.80 -15.93 -17.15
N GLY A 10 -5.43 -15.34 -18.18
CA GLY A 10 -6.87 -15.06 -18.18
C GLY A 10 -7.38 -14.15 -17.05
N GLY A 11 -6.57 -13.18 -16.62
CA GLY A 11 -6.91 -12.30 -15.49
C GLY A 11 -6.76 -12.95 -14.11
N ARG A 12 -6.16 -14.14 -14.04
CA ARG A 12 -5.89 -14.85 -12.78
C ARG A 12 -4.45 -14.63 -12.33
N ALA A 13 -4.29 -14.55 -11.02
CA ALA A 13 -3.01 -14.52 -10.36
C ALA A 13 -3.07 -15.39 -9.10
N GLU A 14 -1.95 -16.05 -8.81
CA GLU A 14 -1.74 -16.75 -7.55
C GLU A 14 -0.80 -15.93 -6.67
N ILE A 15 -1.17 -15.77 -5.41
CA ILE A 15 -0.38 -15.06 -4.40
C ILE A 15 0.12 -16.10 -3.42
N THR A 16 1.44 -16.20 -3.28
CA THR A 16 2.09 -17.13 -2.36
C THR A 16 3.08 -16.38 -1.47
N TRP A 17 3.06 -16.72 -0.19
CA TRP A 17 4.00 -16.22 0.82
C TRP A 17 4.11 -17.23 1.96
N ASP A 18 5.25 -17.23 2.63
CA ASP A 18 5.45 -17.92 3.90
C ASP A 18 5.07 -16.97 5.06
N PRO A 19 4.06 -17.30 5.89
CA PRO A 19 3.62 -16.43 6.97
C PRO A 19 4.70 -16.14 8.03
N GLN A 20 5.67 -17.02 8.21
CA GLN A 20 6.73 -16.85 9.22
C GLN A 20 7.85 -15.95 8.71
N THR A 21 8.22 -16.06 7.44
CA THR A 21 9.39 -15.35 6.89
C THR A 21 9.04 -14.17 6.00
N ASP A 22 7.94 -14.23 5.24
CA ASP A 22 7.54 -13.17 4.31
C ASP A 22 6.54 -12.20 4.93
N ASP A 23 5.75 -12.65 5.92
CA ASP A 23 4.75 -11.83 6.63
C ASP A 23 4.88 -11.91 8.17
N PRO A 24 6.05 -11.60 8.75
CA PRO A 24 6.27 -11.72 10.19
C PRO A 24 5.36 -10.80 11.03
N GLN A 25 4.72 -9.80 10.41
CA GLN A 25 3.76 -8.90 11.05
C GLN A 25 2.29 -9.28 10.79
N GLY A 26 2.03 -10.34 10.03
CA GLY A 26 0.69 -10.87 9.74
C GLY A 26 -0.19 -9.93 8.91
N HIS A 27 0.38 -8.96 8.21
CA HIS A 27 -0.39 -7.97 7.45
C HIS A 27 -0.98 -8.56 6.17
N ILE A 28 -0.25 -9.41 5.47
CA ILE A 28 -0.68 -10.08 4.24
C ILE A 28 -1.72 -11.14 4.58
N ALA A 29 -1.45 -11.97 5.60
CA ALA A 29 -2.40 -12.97 6.10
C ALA A 29 -3.74 -12.32 6.46
N LYS A 30 -3.71 -11.21 7.22
CA LYS A 30 -4.93 -10.46 7.57
C LYS A 30 -5.65 -9.90 6.34
N LEU A 31 -4.93 -9.42 5.33
CA LEU A 31 -5.53 -8.90 4.10
C LEU A 31 -6.24 -10.00 3.29
N VAL A 32 -5.68 -11.21 3.26
CA VAL A 32 -6.23 -12.34 2.50
C VAL A 32 -7.37 -13.03 3.27
N GLU A 33 -7.20 -13.33 4.55
CA GLU A 33 -8.16 -14.09 5.35
C GLU A 33 -9.48 -13.37 5.62
N THR A 34 -9.49 -12.03 5.54
CA THR A 34 -10.68 -11.21 5.87
C THR A 34 -11.35 -10.59 4.64
N ASP A 35 -11.14 -11.16 3.45
CA ASP A 35 -11.64 -10.67 2.14
C ASP A 35 -11.26 -9.20 1.82
N ARG A 36 -10.40 -8.58 2.63
CA ARG A 36 -9.96 -7.18 2.44
C ARG A 36 -9.26 -7.01 1.12
N LEU A 37 -8.47 -7.99 0.69
CA LEU A 37 -7.80 -7.96 -0.59
C LEU A 37 -8.81 -7.92 -1.74
N ALA A 38 -9.89 -8.69 -1.67
CA ALA A 38 -10.96 -8.66 -2.68
C ALA A 38 -11.61 -7.27 -2.73
N HIS A 39 -11.96 -6.70 -1.58
CA HIS A 39 -12.54 -5.34 -1.51
C HIS A 39 -11.61 -4.26 -2.09
N VAL A 40 -10.30 -4.36 -1.86
CA VAL A 40 -9.31 -3.44 -2.43
C VAL A 40 -9.22 -3.58 -3.94
N LEU A 41 -9.17 -4.81 -4.47
CA LEU A 41 -9.11 -5.06 -5.91
C LEU A 41 -10.38 -4.58 -6.63
N GLU A 42 -11.56 -4.81 -6.03
CA GLU A 42 -12.83 -4.28 -6.53
C GLU A 42 -12.87 -2.74 -6.54
N ALA A 43 -12.35 -2.11 -5.49
CA ALA A 43 -12.28 -0.65 -5.43
C ALA A 43 -11.37 -0.08 -6.53
N ILE A 44 -10.24 -0.74 -6.82
CA ILE A 44 -9.33 -0.37 -7.92
C ILE A 44 -9.98 -0.59 -9.28
N ALA A 45 -10.74 -1.67 -9.45
CA ALA A 45 -11.49 -1.94 -10.68
C ALA A 45 -12.59 -0.90 -10.97
N GLY A 46 -12.93 -0.05 -9.99
CA GLY A 46 -13.91 1.03 -10.15
C GLY A 46 -15.37 0.57 -10.04
N THR A 47 -15.62 -0.66 -9.58
CA THR A 47 -16.98 -1.19 -9.42
C THR A 47 -17.74 -0.41 -8.35
N ARG A 48 -18.93 0.11 -8.66
CA ARG A 48 -19.74 0.86 -7.69
C ARG A 48 -20.51 -0.09 -6.78
N PHE A 49 -20.81 0.31 -5.54
CA PHE A 49 -21.60 -0.53 -4.62
C PHE A 49 -22.98 -0.91 -5.17
N GLN A 50 -23.61 -0.01 -5.92
CA GLN A 50 -24.91 -0.25 -6.58
C GLN A 50 -24.85 -1.41 -7.59
N GLU A 51 -23.72 -1.60 -8.26
CA GLU A 51 -23.53 -2.65 -9.28
C GLU A 51 -23.34 -4.04 -8.66
N ARG A 52 -23.10 -4.11 -7.34
CA ARG A 52 -22.78 -5.36 -6.64
C ARG A 52 -23.99 -6.01 -5.97
N GLY A 53 -25.13 -5.33 -5.92
CA GLY A 53 -26.28 -5.78 -5.12
C GLY A 53 -25.95 -5.96 -3.63
N THR A 54 -24.93 -5.26 -3.13
CA THR A 54 -24.46 -5.38 -1.75
C THR A 54 -25.40 -4.73 -0.75
N THR A 55 -25.53 -5.35 0.42
CA THR A 55 -26.19 -4.74 1.58
C THR A 55 -25.37 -3.56 2.12
N GLU A 56 -26.00 -2.69 2.90
CA GLU A 56 -25.32 -1.55 3.55
C GLU A 56 -24.14 -2.00 4.42
N ALA A 57 -24.32 -3.08 5.20
CA ALA A 57 -23.27 -3.64 6.04
C ALA A 57 -22.04 -4.08 5.23
N GLN A 58 -22.26 -4.69 4.07
CA GLN A 58 -21.18 -5.09 3.16
C GLN A 58 -20.48 -3.88 2.53
N ALA A 59 -21.22 -2.84 2.15
CA ALA A 59 -20.64 -1.61 1.62
C ALA A 59 -19.74 -0.90 2.65
N LEU A 60 -20.18 -0.82 3.91
CA LEU A 60 -19.39 -0.25 5.00
C LEU A 60 -18.12 -1.09 5.28
N ALA A 61 -18.23 -2.41 5.31
CA ALA A 61 -17.08 -3.30 5.49
C ALA A 61 -16.05 -3.14 4.37
N ALA A 62 -16.50 -3.03 3.13
CA ALA A 62 -15.64 -2.79 1.97
C ALA A 62 -14.96 -1.41 2.02
N ALA A 63 -15.70 -0.36 2.40
CA ALA A 63 -15.16 0.99 2.56
C ALA A 63 -14.10 1.06 3.68
N TYR A 64 -14.35 0.40 4.81
CA TYR A 64 -13.39 0.28 5.91
C TYR A 64 -12.13 -0.45 5.45
N SER A 65 -12.29 -1.60 4.78
CA SER A 65 -11.18 -2.41 4.28
C SER A 65 -10.29 -1.65 3.31
N THR A 66 -10.90 -0.93 2.37
CA THR A 66 -10.19 -0.09 1.39
C THR A 66 -9.46 1.06 2.08
N SER A 67 -10.09 1.72 3.06
CA SER A 67 -9.49 2.82 3.81
C SER A 67 -8.30 2.37 4.65
N GLU A 68 -8.40 1.23 5.33
CA GLU A 68 -7.30 0.64 6.09
C GLU A 68 -6.13 0.26 5.19
N ALA A 69 -6.39 -0.34 4.04
CA ALA A 69 -5.36 -0.66 3.06
C ALA A 69 -4.66 0.61 2.54
N ALA A 70 -5.41 1.67 2.23
CA ALA A 70 -4.86 2.95 1.80
C ALA A 70 -3.95 3.57 2.87
N ARG A 71 -4.36 3.54 4.15
CA ARG A 71 -3.53 4.03 5.27
C ARG A 71 -2.24 3.22 5.42
N LEU A 72 -2.33 1.90 5.33
CA LEU A 72 -1.16 1.02 5.42
C LEU A 72 -0.18 1.29 4.27
N LEU A 73 -0.68 1.41 3.04
CA LEU A 73 0.13 1.71 1.86
C LEU A 73 0.75 3.11 1.94
N ASP A 74 0.02 4.12 2.42
CA ASP A 74 0.59 5.47 2.59
C ASP A 74 1.70 5.47 3.63
N ARG A 75 1.49 4.82 4.78
CA ARG A 75 2.52 4.64 5.82
C ARG A 75 3.77 3.97 5.26
N ARG A 76 3.61 2.86 4.52
CA ARG A 76 4.74 2.13 3.91
C ARG A 76 5.44 2.94 2.83
N SER A 77 4.69 3.65 2.00
CA SER A 77 5.25 4.54 0.98
C SER A 77 6.04 5.70 1.61
N ALA A 78 5.61 6.20 2.76
CA ALA A 78 6.36 7.20 3.53
C ALA A 78 7.68 6.62 4.10
N THR A 79 7.67 5.42 4.67
CA THR A 79 8.91 4.78 5.15
C THR A 79 9.87 4.43 4.02
N GLN A 80 9.35 3.97 2.87
CA GLN A 80 10.17 3.75 1.66
C GLN A 80 10.80 5.04 1.13
N THR A 81 10.11 6.17 1.27
CA THR A 81 10.67 7.49 0.91
C THR A 81 11.91 7.81 1.75
N VAL A 82 11.88 7.49 3.06
CA VAL A 82 13.05 7.61 3.95
C VAL A 82 14.17 6.69 3.50
N GLU A 83 13.89 5.41 3.24
CA GLU A 83 14.92 4.45 2.79
C GLU A 83 15.57 4.90 1.46
N LEU A 84 14.77 5.34 0.49
CA LEU A 84 15.27 5.87 -0.79
C LEU A 84 16.22 7.05 -0.59
N HIS A 85 15.88 7.96 0.32
CA HIS A 85 16.71 9.13 0.59
C HIS A 85 17.96 8.79 1.40
N ASP A 86 17.80 8.08 2.53
CA ASP A 86 18.84 7.89 3.52
C ASP A 86 19.79 6.74 3.16
N GLN A 87 19.25 5.61 2.71
CA GLN A 87 20.02 4.41 2.42
C GLN A 87 20.55 4.44 0.98
N TYR A 88 19.70 4.81 0.02
CA TYR A 88 20.05 4.78 -1.40
C TYR A 88 20.52 6.14 -1.95
N LYS A 89 20.53 7.19 -1.12
CA LYS A 89 21.00 8.54 -1.48
C LYS A 89 20.31 9.11 -2.73
N VAL A 90 19.05 8.74 -2.96
CA VAL A 90 18.28 9.23 -4.11
C VAL A 90 17.88 10.68 -3.87
N GLY A 91 18.14 11.54 -4.86
CA GLY A 91 17.76 12.96 -4.80
C GLY A 91 16.25 13.18 -4.88
N TRP A 92 15.76 14.22 -4.20
CA TRP A 92 14.33 14.55 -4.07
C TRP A 92 13.57 14.59 -5.38
N LYS A 93 14.16 15.15 -6.44
CA LYS A 93 13.55 15.21 -7.77
C LYS A 93 13.24 13.82 -8.33
N ARG A 94 14.17 12.87 -8.19
CA ARG A 94 14.01 11.49 -8.68
C ARG A 94 13.01 10.70 -7.83
N ILE A 95 12.98 10.95 -6.53
CA ILE A 95 11.95 10.37 -5.65
C ILE A 95 10.56 10.91 -6.02
N ALA A 96 10.43 12.22 -6.29
CA ALA A 96 9.16 12.83 -6.69
C ALA A 96 8.63 12.26 -8.00
N GLU A 97 9.50 12.10 -9.00
CA GLU A 97 9.15 11.41 -10.24
C GLU A 97 8.68 9.97 -9.98
N ALA A 98 9.42 9.19 -9.18
CA ALA A 98 9.09 7.78 -8.95
C ALA A 98 7.79 7.57 -8.12
N VAL A 99 7.53 8.43 -7.13
CA VAL A 99 6.41 8.26 -6.18
C VAL A 99 5.14 8.98 -6.64
N ARG A 100 5.27 10.11 -7.36
CA ARG A 100 4.14 10.96 -7.75
C ARG A 100 3.96 11.09 -9.26
N GLY A 101 4.90 10.62 -10.07
CA GLY A 101 4.91 10.89 -11.51
C GLY A 101 5.15 12.37 -11.84
N ASP A 102 5.71 13.14 -10.88
CA ASP A 102 5.93 14.57 -11.02
C ASP A 102 7.21 15.00 -10.29
N ALA A 103 8.28 15.20 -11.05
CA ALA A 103 9.57 15.71 -10.58
C ALA A 103 9.51 17.08 -9.88
N THR A 104 8.44 17.87 -10.07
CA THR A 104 8.27 19.19 -9.43
C THR A 104 7.69 19.08 -8.02
N ALA A 105 7.09 17.94 -7.66
CA ALA A 105 6.45 17.71 -6.36
C ALA A 105 7.44 17.47 -5.18
N GLN A 106 8.65 18.03 -5.24
CA GLN A 106 9.72 17.80 -4.25
C GLN A 106 9.31 18.20 -2.83
N SER A 107 8.61 19.32 -2.67
CA SER A 107 8.10 19.76 -1.36
C SER A 107 7.09 18.78 -0.77
N SER A 108 6.27 18.13 -1.62
CA SER A 108 5.35 17.08 -1.19
C SER A 108 6.09 15.84 -0.72
N ILE A 109 7.16 15.46 -1.43
CA ILE A 109 8.02 14.33 -1.03
C ILE A 109 8.75 14.61 0.27
N ARG A 110 9.27 15.83 0.49
CA ARG A 110 9.92 16.17 1.78
C ARG A 110 8.96 16.03 2.96
N ARG A 111 7.71 16.51 2.82
CA ARG A 111 6.67 16.28 3.85
C ARG A 111 6.38 14.80 4.07
N LYS A 112 6.36 14.00 2.99
CA LYS A 112 6.17 12.55 3.09
C LYS A 112 7.37 11.85 3.74
N TYR A 113 8.58 12.35 3.53
CA TYR A 113 9.80 11.92 4.21
C TYR A 113 9.72 12.20 5.72
N GLU A 114 9.38 13.43 6.13
CA GLU A 114 9.20 13.80 7.53
C GLU A 114 8.12 12.93 8.21
N GLN A 115 7.02 12.66 7.50
CA GLN A 115 5.99 11.74 7.96
C GLN A 115 6.52 10.31 8.13
N GLY A 116 7.35 9.84 7.19
CA GLY A 116 8.02 8.54 7.25
C GLY A 116 8.97 8.43 8.45
N LEU A 117 9.74 9.47 8.72
CA LEU A 117 10.61 9.56 9.89
C LEU A 117 9.84 9.42 11.21
N ARG A 118 8.68 10.11 11.33
CA ARG A 118 7.77 9.94 12.48
C ARG A 118 7.27 8.50 12.61
N TYR A 119 6.91 7.85 11.50
CA TYR A 119 6.47 6.45 11.51
C TYR A 119 7.56 5.45 11.91
N LEU A 120 8.82 5.81 11.72
CA LEU A 120 10.00 5.04 12.14
C LEU A 120 10.46 5.39 13.57
N GLY A 121 9.80 6.33 14.25
CA GLY A 121 10.22 6.79 15.58
C GLY A 121 11.51 7.60 15.56
N ARG A 122 11.85 8.22 14.43
CA ARG A 122 13.04 9.06 14.23
C ARG A 122 12.61 10.50 13.97
N PRO A 123 11.96 11.21 14.90
CA PRO A 123 11.61 12.62 14.66
C PRO A 123 12.88 13.39 14.31
N ASP A 124 12.81 14.21 13.25
CA ASP A 124 13.92 15.07 12.81
C ASP A 124 14.56 15.74 14.03
N SER A 125 15.88 15.52 14.19
CA SER A 125 16.70 16.13 15.24
C SER A 125 17.04 17.56 14.88
#